data_AF-A0A644Y5P0-F1
#
_entry.id   AF-A0A644Y5P0-F1
#
_cell.length_a   1.000
_cell.length_b   1.000
_cell.length_c   1.000
_cell.angle_alpha   90.00
_cell.angle_beta   90.00
_cell.angle_gamma   90.00
#
_symmetry.space_group_name_H-M   'P 1'
#
loop_
_entity.id
_entity.type
_entity.pdbx_description
1 polymer ?
#
loop_
_entity_poly.entity_id
_entity_poly.type
_entity_poly.pdbx_seq_one_letter_code
_entity_poly.pdbx_strand_id
1 'polypeptide(L)'
;MKKQMNLSPSGKKWYEWNRFFSVVLLMCMAFNFVPATGQKSAKPMLYKVNYASKDFTQTPYRIKTNEPVVGEVLRSQVYEVLAVEGDWLKIKLRHGEYYLYKSRLDKVDKPDVVASPWAKEWFAYNDAYIGTAGEWGEVVDDWTKPVTRAEMAEFLVHDIMENIYGNWSVKFTLKGVVEAPVQGFFTDTDSFYAGRLAYWGIVPGGKFNPQGKVTYGEMTNLVFKLMEYDSKRDNRSSRLTKADIAAFGIGGDKSPNALCTKEQARMLCDKVLIWNHDQERVTGAKYEATANAKYGGTVSMCDGTFTIKTMLGKKPNQPHLFVNAAGKVELSNSQKQQFRITYKKTALNMNRQPMSLFTIQTMDGRYLGIAGTPVNGSRLIAQKEEFLWWLEHGPSEDYQYTTFMEVPFNYHQIVNVSGWKTTDGTPVITWFWRHGTGSDANNCKFIFSKVK
;
A
#
# COMPACT_ATOMS: atom_id res chain seq x y z
N MET A 1 -49.35 27.16 -51.41
CA MET A 1 -49.35 25.72 -51.76
C MET A 1 -47.95 25.16 -51.56
N LYS A 2 -47.72 24.37 -50.50
CA LYS A 2 -46.52 23.53 -50.30
C LYS A 2 -47.00 22.08 -50.31
N LYS A 3 -46.47 21.24 -51.21
CA LYS A 3 -46.81 19.81 -51.30
C LYS A 3 -45.85 19.01 -50.41
N GLN A 4 -46.44 18.21 -49.51
CA GLN A 4 -45.80 17.12 -48.78
C GLN A 4 -45.37 16.02 -49.75
N MET A 5 -44.22 15.38 -49.47
CA MET A 5 -43.78 14.14 -50.11
C MET A 5 -43.95 12.97 -49.13
N ASN A 6 -44.56 11.91 -49.65
CA ASN A 6 -44.87 10.65 -48.98
C ASN A 6 -43.62 9.82 -48.67
N LEU A 7 -43.64 9.14 -47.52
CA LEU A 7 -42.74 8.04 -47.18
C LEU A 7 -43.30 6.71 -47.75
N SER A 8 -42.40 5.85 -48.23
CA SER A 8 -42.68 4.49 -48.72
C SER A 8 -41.91 3.45 -47.88
N PRO A 9 -42.47 2.24 -47.66
CA PRO A 9 -42.10 1.35 -46.56
C PRO A 9 -41.09 0.27 -46.98
N SER A 10 -40.04 0.04 -46.19
CA SER A 10 -39.11 -1.09 -46.40
C SER A 10 -38.80 -1.86 -45.10
N GLY A 11 -39.87 -2.33 -44.45
CA GLY A 11 -39.82 -3.19 -43.25
C GLY A 11 -39.29 -4.63 -43.45
N LYS A 12 -38.73 -4.98 -44.61
CA LYS A 12 -38.18 -6.34 -44.85
C LYS A 12 -36.67 -6.46 -44.58
N LYS A 13 -35.86 -5.42 -44.79
CA LYS A 13 -34.41 -5.47 -44.50
C LYS A 13 -34.09 -5.38 -43.01
N TRP A 14 -34.96 -4.76 -42.22
CA TRP A 14 -34.76 -4.61 -40.78
C TRP A 14 -35.04 -5.90 -39.99
N TYR A 15 -35.93 -6.76 -40.50
CA TYR A 15 -36.30 -8.01 -39.83
C TYR A 15 -35.24 -9.12 -39.99
N GLU A 16 -34.53 -9.15 -41.13
CA GLU A 16 -33.42 -10.09 -41.34
C GLU A 16 -32.15 -9.72 -40.58
N TRP A 17 -31.86 -8.42 -40.45
CA TRP A 17 -30.76 -7.93 -39.61
C TRP A 17 -30.98 -8.21 -38.12
N ASN A 18 -32.22 -8.10 -37.62
CA ASN A 18 -32.54 -8.42 -36.22
C ASN A 18 -32.44 -9.92 -35.92
N ARG A 19 -32.75 -10.81 -36.88
CA ARG A 19 -32.54 -12.25 -36.70
C ARG A 19 -31.06 -12.62 -36.65
N PHE A 20 -30.22 -11.98 -37.48
CA PHE A 20 -28.77 -12.23 -37.46
C PHE A 20 -28.14 -11.75 -36.15
N PHE A 21 -28.52 -10.55 -35.66
CA PHE A 21 -28.06 -10.06 -34.36
C PHE A 21 -28.59 -10.90 -33.19
N SER A 22 -29.83 -11.38 -33.25
CA SER A 22 -30.39 -12.24 -32.21
C SER A 22 -29.72 -13.60 -32.15
N VAL A 23 -29.34 -14.18 -33.30
CA VAL A 23 -28.60 -15.46 -33.37
C VAL A 23 -27.13 -15.29 -32.94
N VAL A 24 -26.49 -14.16 -33.26
CA VAL A 24 -25.12 -13.85 -32.79
C VAL A 24 -25.12 -13.54 -31.29
N LEU A 25 -26.12 -12.83 -30.75
CA LEU A 25 -26.27 -12.63 -29.31
C LEU A 25 -26.60 -13.94 -28.58
N LEU A 26 -27.43 -14.81 -29.15
CA LEU A 26 -27.69 -16.14 -28.59
C LEU A 26 -26.45 -17.05 -28.65
N MET A 27 -25.61 -16.97 -29.70
CA MET A 27 -24.32 -17.65 -29.73
C MET A 27 -23.34 -17.05 -28.70
N CYS A 28 -23.23 -15.72 -28.57
CA CYS A 28 -22.39 -15.09 -27.56
C CYS A 28 -22.86 -15.36 -26.11
N MET A 29 -24.16 -15.54 -25.90
CA MET A 29 -24.71 -15.96 -24.60
C MET A 29 -24.57 -17.47 -24.35
N ALA A 30 -24.63 -18.30 -25.40
CA ALA A 30 -24.36 -19.74 -25.30
C ALA A 30 -22.87 -20.07 -25.07
N PHE A 31 -21.95 -19.22 -25.57
CA PHE A 31 -20.51 -19.38 -25.39
C PHE A 31 -19.93 -18.71 -24.12
N ASN A 32 -20.74 -18.07 -23.29
CA ASN A 32 -20.28 -17.43 -22.04
C ASN A 32 -20.81 -18.07 -20.74
N PHE A 33 -21.34 -19.30 -20.78
CA PHE A 33 -21.57 -20.10 -19.57
C PHE A 33 -21.34 -21.60 -19.81
N VAL A 34 -20.24 -21.94 -20.48
CA VAL A 34 -19.53 -23.16 -20.09
C VAL A 34 -18.46 -22.66 -19.11
N PRO A 35 -18.52 -22.98 -17.81
CA PRO A 35 -17.34 -22.76 -16.99
C PRO A 35 -16.20 -23.49 -17.70
N ALA A 36 -15.02 -22.89 -17.79
CA ALA A 36 -13.82 -23.60 -18.19
C ALA A 36 -13.45 -24.64 -17.11
N THR A 37 -14.37 -25.52 -16.74
CA THR A 37 -14.13 -26.76 -16.02
C THR A 37 -13.40 -27.67 -16.99
N GLY A 38 -12.06 -27.64 -16.94
CA GLY A 38 -11.28 -28.74 -17.50
C GLY A 38 -9.89 -28.39 -18.01
N GLN A 39 -9.58 -27.13 -18.35
CA GLN A 39 -8.21 -26.78 -18.68
C GLN A 39 -7.52 -26.29 -17.41
N LYS A 40 -6.85 -27.20 -16.69
CA LYS A 40 -5.87 -26.80 -15.67
C LYS A 40 -4.94 -25.81 -16.36
N SER A 41 -5.00 -24.53 -15.99
CA SER A 41 -3.99 -23.58 -16.43
C SER A 41 -2.63 -24.16 -16.04
N ALA A 42 -1.66 -24.06 -16.93
CA ALA A 42 -0.31 -24.46 -16.58
C ALA A 42 0.08 -23.71 -15.30
N LYS A 43 0.53 -24.46 -14.28
CA LYS A 43 0.97 -23.83 -13.04
C LYS A 43 2.07 -22.81 -13.37
N PRO A 44 2.03 -21.61 -12.77
CA PRO A 44 3.06 -20.62 -13.02
C PRO A 44 4.44 -21.15 -12.61
N MET A 45 5.48 -20.66 -13.29
CA MET A 45 6.84 -20.94 -12.89
C MET A 45 7.19 -20.09 -11.66
N LEU A 46 7.57 -20.72 -10.56
CA LEU A 46 7.79 -20.04 -9.28
C LEU A 46 9.26 -20.07 -8.87
N TYR A 47 9.72 -18.93 -8.35
CA TYR A 47 11.08 -18.80 -7.81
C TYR A 47 11.04 -18.06 -6.47
N LYS A 48 11.80 -18.57 -5.51
CA LYS A 48 11.97 -17.97 -4.18
C LYS A 48 13.24 -17.14 -4.14
N VAL A 49 13.12 -15.91 -3.65
CA VAL A 49 14.25 -14.98 -3.49
C VAL A 49 15.00 -15.30 -2.21
N ASN A 50 16.28 -15.68 -2.30
CA ASN A 50 17.05 -16.11 -1.12
C ASN A 50 18.16 -15.12 -0.69
N TYR A 51 18.53 -14.19 -1.57
CA TYR A 51 19.70 -13.32 -1.38
C TYR A 51 19.35 -11.84 -1.45
N ALA A 52 19.48 -11.13 -0.33
CA ALA A 52 19.66 -9.68 -0.39
C ALA A 52 21.02 -9.39 -1.04
N SER A 53 21.09 -8.34 -1.85
CA SER A 53 22.34 -7.99 -2.55
C SER A 53 23.18 -7.06 -1.71
N LYS A 54 24.50 -7.19 -1.78
CA LYS A 54 25.43 -6.20 -1.21
C LYS A 54 25.05 -4.81 -1.74
N ASP A 55 24.92 -3.83 -0.85
CA ASP A 55 24.52 -2.44 -1.11
C ASP A 55 23.02 -2.21 -1.39
N PHE A 56 22.18 -3.21 -1.08
CA PHE A 56 20.73 -3.18 -1.22
C PHE A 56 20.07 -3.69 0.07
N THR A 57 18.88 -3.20 0.38
CA THR A 57 18.14 -3.70 1.55
C THR A 57 17.45 -5.02 1.23
N GLN A 58 17.14 -5.24 -0.05
CA GLN A 58 16.39 -6.37 -0.58
C GLN A 58 17.00 -6.84 -1.91
N THR A 59 16.22 -7.50 -2.78
CA THR A 59 16.73 -8.05 -4.04
C THR A 59 16.39 -7.12 -5.21
N PRO A 60 17.38 -6.49 -5.87
CA PRO A 60 17.11 -5.46 -6.86
C PRO A 60 16.69 -6.02 -8.21
N TYR A 61 15.71 -5.39 -8.85
CA TYR A 61 15.24 -5.68 -10.21
C TYR A 61 15.48 -4.53 -11.18
N ARG A 62 15.42 -4.84 -12.48
CA ARG A 62 15.66 -3.91 -13.59
C ARG A 62 14.53 -3.98 -14.61
N ILE A 63 14.30 -2.91 -15.36
CA ILE A 63 13.35 -2.93 -16.49
C ILE A 63 13.91 -3.71 -17.70
N LYS A 64 15.24 -3.71 -17.87
CA LYS A 64 15.98 -4.54 -18.83
C LYS A 64 17.29 -5.03 -18.23
N THR A 65 17.82 -6.12 -18.75
CA THR A 65 19.01 -6.81 -18.23
C THR A 65 20.28 -5.94 -18.20
N ASN A 66 20.38 -4.94 -19.08
CA ASN A 66 21.52 -4.01 -19.19
C ASN A 66 21.24 -2.59 -18.66
N GLU A 67 20.05 -2.33 -18.11
CA GLU A 67 19.67 -1.01 -17.59
C GLU A 67 19.86 -0.94 -16.06
N PRO A 68 20.02 0.25 -15.46
CA PRO A 68 20.16 0.39 -14.01
C PRO A 68 19.03 -0.26 -13.19
N VAL A 69 19.31 -0.52 -11.92
CA VAL A 69 18.29 -0.96 -10.96
C VAL A 69 17.21 0.10 -10.81
N VAL A 70 15.96 -0.34 -10.79
CA VAL A 70 14.79 0.54 -10.68
C VAL A 70 13.90 0.22 -9.48
N GLY A 71 14.13 -0.86 -8.74
CA GLY A 71 13.37 -1.22 -7.54
C GLY A 71 13.90 -2.49 -6.89
N GLU A 72 13.24 -2.95 -5.82
CA GLU A 72 13.60 -4.16 -5.10
C GLU A 72 12.38 -5.03 -4.77
N VAL A 73 12.58 -6.34 -4.64
CA VAL A 73 11.59 -7.31 -4.14
C VAL A 73 12.07 -7.93 -2.83
N LEU A 74 11.13 -8.26 -1.93
CA LEU A 74 11.45 -8.79 -0.61
C LEU A 74 12.18 -10.13 -0.68
N ARG A 75 13.18 -10.28 0.18
CA ARG A 75 13.80 -11.57 0.46
C ARG A 75 12.79 -12.55 1.07
N SER A 76 13.04 -13.84 0.83
CA SER A 76 12.27 -14.97 1.34
C SER A 76 10.83 -15.03 0.85
N GLN A 77 10.53 -14.33 -0.25
CA GLN A 77 9.23 -14.39 -0.93
C GLN A 77 9.34 -15.15 -2.25
N VAL A 78 8.21 -15.73 -2.68
CA VAL A 78 8.06 -16.41 -3.96
C VAL A 78 7.45 -15.45 -4.98
N TYR A 79 7.96 -15.46 -6.21
CA TYR A 79 7.46 -14.64 -7.31
C TYR A 79 7.16 -15.49 -8.56
N GLU A 80 6.22 -15.02 -9.37
CA GLU A 80 5.92 -15.60 -10.67
C GLU A 80 6.97 -15.17 -11.70
N VAL A 81 7.57 -16.17 -12.36
CA VAL A 81 8.51 -16.02 -13.47
C VAL A 81 7.81 -16.32 -14.78
N LEU A 82 7.90 -15.37 -15.71
CA LEU A 82 7.35 -15.46 -17.06
C LEU A 82 8.32 -16.14 -18.03
N ALA A 83 9.63 -15.91 -17.87
CA ALA A 83 10.66 -16.48 -18.73
C ALA A 83 12.03 -16.57 -18.04
N VAL A 84 12.87 -17.48 -18.54
CA VAL A 84 14.29 -17.59 -18.19
C VAL A 84 15.10 -17.18 -19.41
N GLU A 85 15.89 -16.12 -19.28
CA GLU A 85 16.65 -15.49 -20.37
C GLU A 85 18.13 -15.42 -20.00
N GLY A 86 18.86 -16.51 -20.27
CA GLY A 86 20.25 -16.67 -19.83
C GLY A 86 20.37 -16.60 -18.31
N ASP A 87 21.11 -15.62 -17.81
CA ASP A 87 21.31 -15.38 -16.38
C ASP A 87 20.19 -14.52 -15.74
N TRP A 88 19.12 -14.21 -16.48
CA TRP A 88 18.03 -13.37 -16.01
C TRP A 88 16.71 -14.13 -15.95
N LEU A 89 15.90 -13.78 -14.95
CA LEU A 89 14.52 -14.20 -14.81
C LEU A 89 13.63 -13.00 -15.09
N LYS A 90 12.71 -13.14 -16.04
CA LYS A 90 11.66 -12.15 -16.28
C LYS A 90 10.50 -12.45 -15.31
N ILE A 91 10.26 -11.56 -14.36
CA ILE A 91 9.20 -11.69 -13.34
C ILE A 91 8.03 -10.76 -13.61
N LYS A 92 6.86 -11.15 -13.11
CA LYS A 92 5.64 -10.34 -13.13
C LYS A 92 5.40 -9.71 -11.75
N LEU A 93 5.37 -8.38 -11.70
CA LEU A 93 4.88 -7.62 -10.55
C LEU A 93 3.56 -6.93 -10.95
N ARG A 94 2.76 -6.44 -9.99
CA ARG A 94 1.46 -5.80 -10.32
C ARG A 94 1.60 -4.59 -11.24
N HIS A 95 2.75 -3.93 -11.21
CA HIS A 95 3.03 -2.68 -11.92
C HIS A 95 3.92 -2.86 -13.16
N GLY A 96 4.22 -4.09 -13.56
CA GLY A 96 4.95 -4.37 -14.80
C GLY A 96 5.76 -5.66 -14.79
N GLU A 97 6.52 -5.85 -15.86
CA GLU A 97 7.45 -6.96 -16.03
C GLU A 97 8.89 -6.49 -15.82
N TYR A 98 9.68 -7.26 -15.09
CA TYR A 98 11.02 -6.87 -14.67
C TYR A 98 12.00 -8.03 -14.73
N TYR A 99 13.29 -7.73 -14.62
CA TYR A 99 14.37 -8.70 -14.68
C TYR A 99 15.10 -8.78 -13.35
N LEU A 100 15.27 -10.01 -12.85
CA LEU A 100 16.06 -10.37 -11.69
C LEU A 100 17.22 -11.28 -12.11
N TYR A 101 18.35 -11.16 -11.43
CA TYR A 101 19.49 -12.03 -11.70
C TYR A 101 19.22 -13.43 -11.13
N LYS A 102 19.24 -14.45 -12.00
CA LYS A 102 18.81 -15.82 -11.71
C LYS A 102 19.52 -16.44 -10.51
N SER A 103 20.81 -16.18 -10.33
CA SER A 103 21.60 -16.78 -9.25
C SER A 103 21.15 -16.37 -7.83
N ARG A 104 20.20 -15.43 -7.71
CA ARG A 104 19.65 -14.95 -6.44
C ARG A 104 18.35 -15.64 -6.05
N LEU A 105 17.84 -16.51 -6.91
CA LEU A 105 16.55 -17.14 -6.77
C LEU A 105 16.66 -18.65 -6.99
N ASP A 106 15.95 -19.40 -6.17
CA ASP A 106 15.82 -20.84 -6.33
C ASP A 106 14.44 -21.18 -6.89
N LYS A 107 14.41 -22.06 -7.91
CA LYS A 107 13.14 -22.54 -8.46
C LYS A 107 12.41 -23.35 -7.40
N VAL A 108 11.11 -23.12 -7.25
CA VAL A 108 10.26 -23.85 -6.30
C VAL A 108 9.02 -24.40 -7.00
N ASP A 109 8.50 -25.52 -6.51
CA ASP A 109 7.34 -26.19 -7.11
C ASP A 109 6.00 -25.72 -6.53
N LYS A 110 6.04 -24.96 -5.44
CA LYS A 110 4.86 -24.47 -4.72
C LYS A 110 5.12 -23.08 -4.11
N PRO A 111 4.07 -22.28 -3.90
CA PRO A 111 4.18 -21.03 -3.16
C PRO A 111 4.43 -21.29 -1.68
N ASP A 112 4.89 -20.26 -0.96
CA ASP A 112 4.99 -20.30 0.50
C ASP A 112 3.61 -20.17 1.17
N VAL A 113 2.69 -19.45 0.52
CA VAL A 113 1.36 -19.12 1.03
C VAL A 113 0.27 -19.49 0.04
N VAL A 114 -0.83 -20.03 0.55
CA VAL A 114 -2.11 -20.11 -0.19
C VAL A 114 -3.22 -19.39 0.56
N ALA A 115 -4.14 -18.79 -0.20
CA ALA A 115 -5.32 -18.11 0.33
C ALA A 115 -6.54 -18.35 -0.56
N SER A 116 -7.72 -17.98 -0.07
CA SER A 116 -8.95 -17.96 -0.85
C SER A 116 -8.89 -16.91 -1.96
N PRO A 117 -9.55 -17.13 -3.12
CA PRO A 117 -9.55 -16.18 -4.23
C PRO A 117 -9.94 -14.74 -3.83
N TRP A 118 -10.90 -14.59 -2.91
CA TRP A 118 -11.40 -13.29 -2.46
C TRP A 118 -10.34 -12.46 -1.70
N ALA A 119 -9.32 -13.10 -1.12
CA ALA A 119 -8.34 -12.44 -0.26
C ALA A 119 -7.03 -12.08 -0.98
N LYS A 120 -6.74 -12.74 -2.11
CA LYS A 120 -5.43 -12.64 -2.79
C LYS A 120 -5.07 -11.22 -3.20
N GLU A 121 -6.03 -10.48 -3.76
CA GLU A 121 -5.80 -9.10 -4.22
C GLU A 121 -5.39 -8.19 -3.07
N TRP A 122 -6.02 -8.35 -1.90
CA TRP A 122 -5.70 -7.56 -0.72
C TRP A 122 -4.26 -7.78 -0.25
N PHE A 123 -3.83 -9.04 -0.19
CA PHE A 123 -2.50 -9.40 0.32
C PHE A 123 -1.37 -9.25 -0.70
N ALA A 124 -1.68 -8.84 -1.93
CA ALA A 124 -0.66 -8.65 -2.96
C ALA A 124 0.17 -7.38 -2.77
N TYR A 125 0.06 -6.63 -1.66
CA TYR A 125 0.76 -5.36 -1.44
C TYR A 125 2.29 -5.44 -1.51
N ASN A 126 2.89 -6.62 -1.33
CA ASN A 126 4.33 -6.86 -1.47
C ASN A 126 4.73 -7.57 -2.78
N ASP A 127 3.77 -7.75 -3.69
CA ASP A 127 3.90 -8.41 -4.99
C ASP A 127 4.35 -9.88 -4.93
N ALA A 128 4.41 -10.49 -3.73
CA ALA A 128 4.70 -11.91 -3.57
C ALA A 128 3.54 -12.74 -4.14
N TYR A 129 3.89 -13.87 -4.74
CA TYR A 129 2.92 -14.80 -5.30
C TYR A 129 2.19 -15.54 -4.18
N ILE A 130 0.87 -15.39 -4.15
CA ILE A 130 -0.04 -16.14 -3.28
C ILE A 130 -0.78 -17.16 -4.13
N GLY A 131 -0.67 -18.44 -3.79
CA GLY A 131 -1.41 -19.50 -4.46
C GLY A 131 -2.89 -19.52 -4.07
N THR A 132 -3.72 -20.13 -4.91
CA THR A 132 -5.11 -20.42 -4.55
C THR A 132 -5.18 -21.70 -3.73
N ALA A 133 -5.85 -21.66 -2.58
CA ALA A 133 -6.04 -22.85 -1.76
C ALA A 133 -6.72 -23.98 -2.55
N GLY A 134 -6.23 -25.22 -2.39
CA GLY A 134 -6.73 -26.41 -3.10
C GLY A 134 -6.13 -26.65 -4.50
N GLU A 135 -5.43 -25.68 -5.10
CA GLU A 135 -4.76 -25.87 -6.41
C GLU A 135 -3.31 -26.38 -6.27
N TRP A 136 -2.76 -26.25 -5.07
CA TRP A 136 -1.40 -26.66 -4.72
C TRP A 136 -1.46 -27.92 -3.84
N GLY A 137 -0.35 -28.68 -3.81
CA GLY A 137 -0.20 -29.72 -2.79
C GLY A 137 -0.14 -29.11 -1.38
N GLU A 138 0.33 -29.85 -0.40
CA GLU A 138 0.51 -29.32 0.95
C GLU A 138 1.45 -28.09 0.94
N VAL A 139 0.90 -26.92 1.23
CA VAL A 139 1.62 -25.65 1.37
C VAL A 139 1.78 -25.33 2.85
N VAL A 140 2.97 -24.85 3.22
CA VAL A 140 3.38 -24.64 4.62
C VAL A 140 2.46 -23.66 5.33
N ASP A 141 2.08 -22.56 4.66
CA ASP A 141 1.21 -21.55 5.22
C ASP A 141 -0.11 -21.43 4.44
N ASP A 142 -1.11 -22.21 4.86
CA ASP A 142 -2.47 -22.15 4.32
C ASP A 142 -3.33 -21.18 5.14
N TRP A 143 -3.57 -19.99 4.59
CA TRP A 143 -4.30 -18.94 5.30
C TRP A 143 -5.81 -19.21 5.41
N THR A 144 -6.32 -20.25 4.75
CA THR A 144 -7.72 -20.68 4.93
C THR A 144 -7.95 -21.45 6.23
N LYS A 145 -6.87 -21.82 6.94
CA LYS A 145 -6.96 -22.56 8.20
C LYS A 145 -7.38 -21.67 9.38
N PRO A 146 -8.08 -22.24 10.37
CA PRO A 146 -8.43 -21.55 11.61
C PRO A 146 -7.23 -21.09 12.43
N VAL A 147 -7.29 -19.83 12.88
CA VAL A 147 -6.31 -19.19 13.76
C VAL A 147 -6.34 -19.80 15.16
N THR A 148 -5.15 -20.05 15.70
CA THR A 148 -4.95 -20.41 17.11
C THR A 148 -4.95 -19.18 18.03
N ARG A 149 -5.16 -19.37 19.33
CA ARG A 149 -5.06 -18.28 20.32
C ARG A 149 -3.66 -17.66 20.35
N ALA A 150 -2.62 -18.46 20.15
CA ALA A 150 -1.24 -17.96 20.03
C ALA A 150 -1.09 -16.99 18.85
N GLU A 151 -1.52 -17.39 17.66
CA GLU A 151 -1.50 -16.55 16.45
C GLU A 151 -2.39 -15.31 16.61
N MET A 152 -3.56 -15.44 17.25
CA MET A 152 -4.42 -14.29 17.57
C MET A 152 -3.67 -13.26 18.43
N ALA A 153 -2.89 -13.71 19.42
CA ALA A 153 -2.12 -12.79 20.25
C ALA A 153 -1.05 -12.05 19.44
N GLU A 154 -0.37 -12.74 18.53
CA GLU A 154 0.55 -12.11 17.58
C GLU A 154 -0.17 -11.08 16.70
N PHE A 155 -1.33 -11.43 16.14
CA PHE A 155 -2.10 -10.52 15.30
C PHE A 155 -2.54 -9.24 16.02
N LEU A 156 -2.92 -9.34 17.29
CA LEU A 156 -3.36 -8.18 18.05
C LEU A 156 -2.19 -7.34 18.55
N VAL A 157 -1.10 -7.96 19.01
CA VAL A 157 0.02 -7.21 19.60
C VAL A 157 1.05 -6.80 18.55
N HIS A 158 1.60 -7.75 17.81
CA HIS A 158 2.62 -7.47 16.79
C HIS A 158 2.00 -6.75 15.60
N ASP A 159 0.93 -7.30 15.03
CA ASP A 159 0.40 -6.77 13.78
C ASP A 159 -0.38 -5.46 13.97
N ILE A 160 -0.97 -5.18 15.13
CA ILE A 160 -1.64 -3.89 15.41
C ILE A 160 -0.76 -2.98 16.27
N MET A 161 -0.52 -3.34 17.54
CA MET A 161 0.07 -2.39 18.50
C MET A 161 1.53 -2.03 18.20
N GLU A 162 2.36 -2.99 17.78
CA GLU A 162 3.75 -2.70 17.42
C GLU A 162 3.84 -1.90 16.12
N ASN A 163 2.84 -1.98 15.24
CA ASN A 163 2.75 -1.14 14.04
C ASN A 163 2.31 0.29 14.37
N ILE A 164 1.44 0.49 15.37
CA ILE A 164 1.01 1.82 15.81
C ILE A 164 2.12 2.52 16.60
N TYR A 165 2.82 1.81 17.50
CA TYR A 165 3.72 2.43 18.48
C TYR A 165 5.20 2.08 18.33
N GLY A 166 5.53 1.11 17.48
CA GLY A 166 6.86 0.51 17.42
C GLY A 166 7.07 -0.57 18.48
N ASN A 167 7.87 -1.57 18.13
CA ASN A 167 8.19 -2.71 18.99
C ASN A 167 8.79 -2.27 20.33
N TRP A 168 9.70 -1.29 20.32
CA TRP A 168 10.33 -0.78 21.54
C TRP A 168 9.30 -0.19 22.51
N SER A 169 8.37 0.63 22.00
CA SER A 169 7.37 1.26 22.86
C SER A 169 6.43 0.22 23.49
N VAL A 170 5.95 -0.75 22.70
CA VAL A 170 5.13 -1.86 23.20
C VAL A 170 5.87 -2.69 24.26
N LYS A 171 7.19 -2.84 24.10
CA LYS A 171 8.02 -3.59 25.04
C LYS A 171 8.38 -2.85 26.31
N PHE A 172 8.51 -1.53 26.28
CA PHE A 172 9.15 -0.79 27.38
C PHE A 172 8.41 0.44 27.91
N THR A 173 7.59 1.12 27.10
CA THR A 173 7.08 2.46 27.49
C THR A 173 5.58 2.63 27.44
N LEU A 174 4.84 1.70 26.83
CA LEU A 174 3.39 1.71 26.98
C LEU A 174 3.02 1.64 28.45
N LYS A 175 2.03 2.46 28.85
CA LYS A 175 1.70 2.71 30.25
C LYS A 175 1.61 1.39 31.05
N GLY A 176 2.41 1.34 32.11
CA GLY A 176 2.47 0.27 33.11
C GLY A 176 3.28 -0.99 32.71
N VAL A 177 3.98 -0.96 31.58
CA VAL A 177 5.01 -1.93 31.20
C VAL A 177 6.16 -2.03 32.23
N VAL A 178 6.54 -0.91 32.84
CA VAL A 178 7.63 -0.84 33.84
C VAL A 178 7.13 -1.24 35.24
N GLU A 179 5.82 -1.23 35.47
CA GLU A 179 5.20 -1.35 36.80
C GLU A 179 4.69 -2.76 37.13
N ALA A 180 4.56 -3.65 36.13
CA ALA A 180 4.11 -5.02 36.34
C ALA A 180 4.93 -6.02 35.51
N PRO A 181 5.45 -7.10 36.12
CA PRO A 181 6.02 -8.18 35.35
C PRO A 181 4.94 -8.85 34.49
N VAL A 182 5.24 -9.07 33.20
CA VAL A 182 4.38 -9.85 32.29
C VAL A 182 4.29 -11.33 32.72
N GLN A 183 5.19 -11.77 33.61
CA GLN A 183 5.22 -13.11 34.18
C GLN A 183 4.06 -13.33 35.16
N GLY A 184 3.41 -14.50 35.07
CA GLY A 184 2.40 -14.95 36.04
C GLY A 184 0.93 -14.77 35.65
N PHE A 185 0.62 -14.18 34.48
CA PHE A 185 -0.77 -14.09 34.00
C PHE A 185 -1.35 -15.43 33.56
N PHE A 186 -0.51 -16.35 33.08
CA PHE A 186 -0.93 -17.63 32.54
C PHE A 186 -0.14 -18.79 33.13
N THR A 187 -0.81 -19.93 33.28
CA THR A 187 -0.21 -21.16 33.81
C THR A 187 0.24 -22.13 32.72
N ASP A 188 -0.14 -21.88 31.46
CA ASP A 188 0.07 -22.78 30.33
C ASP A 188 0.81 -22.14 29.14
N THR A 189 1.35 -20.93 29.32
CA THR A 189 2.21 -20.26 28.33
C THR A 189 3.01 -19.11 28.94
N ASP A 190 4.25 -18.94 28.48
CA ASP A 190 5.11 -17.77 28.77
C ASP A 190 5.12 -16.76 27.60
N SER A 191 4.15 -16.85 26.69
CA SER A 191 4.07 -15.98 25.52
C SER A 191 4.00 -14.50 25.92
N PHE A 192 4.99 -13.72 25.47
CA PHE A 192 5.01 -12.26 25.61
C PHE A 192 3.72 -11.61 25.10
N TYR A 193 3.24 -11.98 23.90
CA TYR A 193 2.07 -11.37 23.27
C TYR A 193 0.78 -11.65 24.05
N ALA A 194 0.51 -12.91 24.39
CA ALA A 194 -0.59 -13.28 25.28
C ALA A 194 -0.55 -12.49 26.60
N GLY A 195 0.62 -12.45 27.27
CA GLY A 195 0.80 -11.71 28.52
C GLY A 195 0.49 -10.21 28.37
N ARG A 196 0.84 -9.59 27.24
CA ARG A 196 0.47 -8.18 26.95
C ARG A 196 -1.04 -7.98 26.84
N LEU A 197 -1.74 -8.89 26.15
CA LEU A 197 -3.19 -8.80 26.07
C LEU A 197 -3.86 -8.96 27.44
N ALA A 198 -3.33 -9.84 28.30
CA ALA A 198 -3.85 -10.00 29.66
C ALA A 198 -3.62 -8.76 30.51
N TYR A 199 -2.41 -8.22 30.41
CA TYR A 199 -2.02 -6.99 31.10
C TYR A 199 -2.92 -5.80 30.73
N TRP A 200 -3.24 -5.63 29.44
CA TRP A 200 -4.16 -4.59 28.97
C TRP A 200 -5.64 -4.91 29.24
N GLY A 201 -5.97 -6.05 29.86
CA GLY A 201 -7.34 -6.46 30.15
C GLY A 201 -8.14 -6.88 28.90
N ILE A 202 -7.46 -7.16 27.78
CA ILE A 202 -8.09 -7.58 26.52
C ILE A 202 -8.56 -9.03 26.62
N VAL A 203 -7.72 -9.87 27.21
CA VAL A 203 -8.02 -11.27 27.57
C VAL A 203 -7.93 -11.45 29.09
N PRO A 204 -8.69 -12.36 29.69
CA PRO A 204 -8.54 -12.69 31.12
C PRO A 204 -7.25 -13.50 31.37
N GLY A 205 -6.66 -13.36 32.55
CA GLY A 205 -5.60 -14.25 33.03
C GLY A 205 -6.12 -15.64 33.42
N GLY A 206 -5.22 -16.60 33.67
CA GLY A 206 -5.54 -17.98 34.05
C GLY A 206 -4.96 -19.01 33.08
N LYS A 207 -5.83 -19.78 32.40
CA LYS A 207 -5.41 -20.70 31.34
C LYS A 207 -5.66 -20.06 29.97
N PHE A 208 -4.61 -19.79 29.20
CA PHE A 208 -4.73 -19.15 27.89
C PHE A 208 -5.18 -20.11 26.79
N ASN A 209 -4.75 -21.37 26.87
CA ASN A 209 -4.90 -22.41 25.84
C ASN A 209 -4.36 -21.98 24.45
N PRO A 210 -3.02 -21.91 24.27
CA PRO A 210 -2.41 -21.41 23.04
C PRO A 210 -2.89 -22.08 21.75
N GLN A 211 -3.21 -23.38 21.80
CA GLN A 211 -3.66 -24.19 20.66
C GLN A 211 -5.16 -24.10 20.38
N GLY A 212 -5.93 -23.49 21.29
CA GLY A 212 -7.36 -23.28 21.10
C GLY A 212 -7.65 -22.47 19.85
N LYS A 213 -8.72 -22.81 19.14
CA LYS A 213 -9.15 -22.07 17.94
C LYS A 213 -10.03 -20.89 18.33
N VAL A 214 -9.93 -19.81 17.56
CA VAL A 214 -10.64 -18.55 17.81
C VAL A 214 -11.80 -18.42 16.82
N THR A 215 -12.97 -17.99 17.28
CA THR A 215 -14.10 -17.69 16.39
C THR A 215 -14.00 -16.30 15.80
N TYR A 216 -14.68 -16.04 14.68
CA TYR A 216 -14.73 -14.70 14.07
C TYR A 216 -15.34 -13.66 15.02
N GLY A 217 -16.36 -14.04 15.79
CA GLY A 217 -16.96 -13.20 16.82
C GLY A 217 -15.99 -12.89 17.96
N GLU A 218 -15.19 -13.87 18.40
CA GLU A 218 -14.15 -13.64 19.40
C GLU A 218 -13.07 -12.69 18.89
N MET A 219 -12.52 -12.94 17.69
CA MET A 219 -11.47 -12.11 17.09
C MET A 219 -11.91 -10.64 16.97
N THR A 220 -13.10 -10.38 16.42
CA THR A 220 -13.63 -9.02 16.26
C THR A 220 -13.87 -8.32 17.60
N ASN A 221 -14.37 -9.05 18.61
CA ASN A 221 -14.54 -8.50 19.96
C ASN A 221 -13.20 -8.12 20.61
N LEU A 222 -12.15 -8.92 20.43
CA LEU A 222 -10.82 -8.62 20.96
C LEU A 222 -10.21 -7.40 20.27
N VAL A 223 -10.40 -7.25 18.96
CA VAL A 223 -10.02 -6.03 18.22
C VAL A 223 -10.74 -4.80 18.78
N PHE A 224 -12.05 -4.87 19.06
CA PHE A 224 -12.77 -3.75 19.67
C PHE A 224 -12.20 -3.37 21.04
N LYS A 225 -11.97 -4.36 21.91
CA LYS A 225 -11.37 -4.12 23.23
C LYS A 225 -9.99 -3.47 23.10
N LEU A 226 -9.17 -3.95 22.17
CA LEU A 226 -7.83 -3.42 21.94
C LEU A 226 -7.88 -1.95 21.49
N MET A 227 -8.75 -1.63 20.53
CA MET A 227 -8.90 -0.25 20.07
C MET A 227 -9.60 0.67 21.09
N GLU A 228 -10.43 0.11 21.98
CA GLU A 228 -10.98 0.87 23.11
C GLU A 228 -9.89 1.20 24.14
N TYR A 229 -9.00 0.23 24.44
CA TYR A 229 -7.83 0.48 25.28
C TYR A 229 -6.94 1.58 24.68
N ASP A 230 -6.64 1.49 23.39
CA ASP A 230 -5.86 2.47 22.63
C ASP A 230 -6.46 3.89 22.72
N SER A 231 -7.75 4.01 22.40
CA SER A 231 -8.50 5.28 22.44
C SER A 231 -8.49 5.92 23.83
N LYS A 232 -8.69 5.13 24.89
CA LYS A 232 -8.64 5.63 26.28
C LYS A 232 -7.25 6.10 26.69
N ARG A 233 -6.19 5.41 26.22
CA ARG A 233 -4.81 5.72 26.59
C ARG A 233 -4.36 7.06 26.03
N ASP A 234 -4.65 7.31 24.76
CA ASP A 234 -4.23 8.52 24.04
C ASP A 234 -5.33 9.61 24.01
N ASN A 235 -6.42 9.42 24.77
CA ASN A 235 -7.60 10.31 24.80
C ASN A 235 -8.14 10.64 23.39
N ARG A 236 -8.14 9.63 22.50
CA ARG A 236 -8.58 9.78 21.11
C ARG A 236 -10.09 9.87 21.05
N SER A 237 -10.61 10.81 20.28
CA SER A 237 -12.05 11.03 20.12
C SER A 237 -12.73 9.99 19.20
N SER A 238 -12.00 9.45 18.22
CA SER A 238 -12.50 8.41 17.33
C SER A 238 -12.46 7.02 17.98
N ARG A 239 -13.53 6.24 17.80
CA ARG A 239 -13.66 4.86 18.29
C ARG A 239 -14.04 3.93 17.16
N LEU A 240 -13.42 2.76 17.11
CA LEU A 240 -13.76 1.73 16.12
C LEU A 240 -15.17 1.19 16.40
N THR A 241 -16.01 1.12 15.36
CA THR A 241 -17.39 0.67 15.46
C THR A 241 -17.64 -0.62 14.66
N LYS A 242 -18.79 -1.26 14.92
CA LYS A 242 -19.25 -2.40 14.11
C LYS A 242 -19.48 -2.03 12.64
N ALA A 243 -19.87 -0.79 12.37
CA ALA A 243 -20.04 -0.30 11.00
C ALA A 243 -18.69 -0.21 10.28
N ASP A 244 -17.63 0.21 10.97
CA ASP A 244 -16.27 0.23 10.40
C ASP A 244 -15.81 -1.17 10.01
N ILE A 245 -15.93 -2.16 10.92
CA ILE A 245 -15.56 -3.56 10.60
C ILE A 245 -16.40 -4.12 9.45
N ALA A 246 -17.69 -3.80 9.39
CA ALA A 246 -18.55 -4.21 8.29
C ALA A 246 -18.07 -3.62 6.95
N ALA A 247 -17.65 -2.35 6.95
CA ALA A 247 -17.14 -1.65 5.77
C ALA A 247 -15.75 -2.15 5.30
N PHE A 248 -15.01 -2.88 6.14
CA PHE A 248 -13.72 -3.45 5.75
C PHE A 248 -13.81 -4.49 4.64
N GLY A 249 -14.99 -5.07 4.41
CA GLY A 249 -15.22 -6.00 3.30
C GLY A 249 -14.54 -7.36 3.50
N ILE A 250 -14.38 -7.82 4.75
CA ILE A 250 -13.82 -9.14 5.06
C ILE A 250 -14.71 -10.23 4.44
N GLY A 251 -14.10 -11.19 3.74
CA GLY A 251 -14.76 -12.35 3.13
C GLY A 251 -14.89 -13.56 4.08
N GLY A 252 -15.30 -14.70 3.52
CA GLY A 252 -15.54 -15.94 4.27
C GLY A 252 -16.81 -15.93 5.13
N ASP A 253 -16.99 -16.98 5.94
CA ASP A 253 -18.06 -17.04 6.93
C ASP A 253 -17.74 -16.13 8.11
N LYS A 254 -18.62 -15.15 8.35
CA LYS A 254 -18.48 -14.13 9.39
C LYS A 254 -19.47 -14.33 10.54
N SER A 255 -20.13 -15.49 10.59
CA SER A 255 -21.01 -15.85 11.70
C SER A 255 -20.21 -15.81 13.01
N PRO A 256 -20.75 -15.27 14.12
CA PRO A 256 -19.97 -15.10 15.36
C PRO A 256 -19.31 -16.37 15.90
N ASN A 257 -19.89 -17.53 15.61
CA ASN A 257 -19.41 -18.84 16.05
C ASN A 257 -18.57 -19.58 15.00
N ALA A 258 -18.44 -19.04 13.78
CA ALA A 258 -17.56 -19.61 12.76
C ALA A 258 -16.10 -19.46 13.19
N LEU A 259 -15.26 -20.44 12.87
CA LEU A 259 -13.82 -20.35 13.14
C LEU A 259 -13.21 -19.25 12.27
N CYS A 260 -12.46 -18.33 12.90
CA CYS A 260 -11.76 -17.27 12.19
C CYS A 260 -10.57 -17.84 11.42
N THR A 261 -10.52 -17.64 10.11
CA THR A 261 -9.38 -18.05 9.29
C THR A 261 -8.24 -17.03 9.38
N LYS A 262 -7.01 -17.47 9.07
CA LYS A 262 -5.82 -16.61 9.12
C LYS A 262 -5.90 -15.44 8.14
N GLU A 263 -6.49 -15.65 6.96
CA GLU A 263 -6.78 -14.58 6.00
C GLU A 263 -7.80 -13.56 6.53
N GLN A 264 -8.83 -13.99 7.29
CA GLN A 264 -9.78 -13.07 7.92
C GLN A 264 -9.11 -12.25 9.02
N ALA A 265 -8.35 -12.90 9.90
CA ALA A 265 -7.65 -12.23 11.00
C ALA A 265 -6.62 -11.20 10.49
N ARG A 266 -5.76 -11.58 9.53
CA ARG A 266 -4.78 -10.68 8.92
C ARG A 266 -5.44 -9.48 8.25
N MET A 267 -6.43 -9.72 7.40
CA MET A 267 -7.11 -8.63 6.70
C MET A 267 -7.81 -7.70 7.69
N LEU A 268 -8.41 -8.24 8.75
CA LEU A 268 -9.01 -7.43 9.81
C LEU A 268 -7.95 -6.53 10.47
N CYS A 269 -6.80 -7.07 10.86
CA CYS A 269 -5.70 -6.30 11.44
C CYS A 269 -5.17 -5.22 10.48
N ASP A 270 -4.93 -5.56 9.21
CA ASP A 270 -4.52 -4.59 8.17
C ASP A 270 -5.50 -3.43 8.05
N LYS A 271 -6.81 -3.74 8.04
CA LYS A 271 -7.87 -2.73 7.90
C LYS A 271 -8.01 -1.86 9.14
N VAL A 272 -7.80 -2.42 10.33
CA VAL A 272 -7.77 -1.65 11.58
C VAL A 272 -6.57 -0.69 11.61
N LEU A 273 -5.39 -1.12 11.15
CA LEU A 273 -4.23 -0.24 11.03
C LEU A 273 -4.50 0.95 10.10
N ILE A 274 -5.03 0.65 8.90
CA ILE A 274 -5.39 1.68 7.91
C ILE A 274 -6.43 2.63 8.50
N TRP A 275 -7.48 2.10 9.13
CA TRP A 275 -8.51 2.90 9.78
C TRP A 275 -7.92 3.81 10.87
N ASN A 276 -7.06 3.28 11.74
CA ASN A 276 -6.44 4.06 12.81
C ASN A 276 -5.61 5.21 12.24
N HIS A 277 -4.82 4.92 11.20
CA HIS A 277 -4.03 5.92 10.50
C HIS A 277 -4.90 6.99 9.83
N ASP A 278 -6.02 6.60 9.21
CA ASP A 278 -7.00 7.53 8.64
C ASP A 278 -7.63 8.45 9.70
N GLN A 279 -7.96 7.90 10.88
CA GLN A 279 -8.53 8.68 11.98
C GLN A 279 -7.55 9.70 12.55
N GLU A 280 -6.27 9.35 12.65
CA GLU A 280 -5.23 10.31 13.02
C GLU A 280 -5.22 11.49 12.03
N ARG A 281 -5.28 11.22 10.71
CA ARG A 281 -5.35 12.28 9.69
C ARG A 281 -6.58 13.18 9.82
N VAL A 282 -7.77 12.60 10.02
CA VAL A 282 -9.00 13.36 10.21
C VAL A 282 -8.88 14.27 11.45
N THR A 283 -8.26 13.77 12.51
CA THR A 283 -8.00 14.54 13.73
C THR A 283 -7.03 15.71 13.46
N GLY A 284 -5.91 15.45 12.80
CA GLY A 284 -4.93 16.48 12.44
C GLY A 284 -5.53 17.56 11.54
N ALA A 285 -6.32 17.19 10.53
CA ALA A 285 -6.98 18.13 9.63
C ALA A 285 -7.98 19.04 10.36
N LYS A 286 -8.76 18.50 11.30
CA LYS A 286 -9.66 19.29 12.17
C LYS A 286 -8.86 20.27 13.02
N TYR A 287 -7.77 19.82 13.64
CA TYR A 287 -6.92 20.67 14.47
C TYR A 287 -6.37 21.86 13.69
N GLU A 288 -5.78 21.63 12.50
CA GLU A 288 -5.24 22.71 11.67
C GLU A 288 -6.32 23.74 11.28
N ALA A 289 -7.53 23.27 10.97
CA ALA A 289 -8.65 24.13 10.62
C ALA A 289 -9.11 25.00 11.81
N THR A 290 -9.10 24.47 13.04
CA THR A 290 -9.58 25.18 14.23
C THR A 290 -8.54 26.06 14.91
N ALA A 291 -7.28 25.60 14.98
CA ALA A 291 -6.23 26.24 15.77
C ALA A 291 -5.39 27.24 14.95
N ASN A 292 -5.57 27.26 13.61
CA ASN A 292 -4.72 27.99 12.66
C ASN A 292 -3.21 27.75 12.92
N ALA A 293 -2.88 26.55 13.40
CA ALA A 293 -1.55 26.11 13.77
C ALA A 293 -1.29 24.75 13.14
N LYS A 294 -0.02 24.46 12.82
CA LYS A 294 0.38 23.14 12.33
C LYS A 294 0.13 22.11 13.42
N TYR A 295 -0.48 20.99 13.06
CA TYR A 295 -0.64 19.88 13.99
C TYR A 295 0.73 19.21 14.23
N GLY A 296 1.15 19.11 15.50
CA GLY A 296 2.43 18.52 15.89
C GLY A 296 2.39 17.01 16.13
N GLY A 297 1.30 16.32 15.80
CA GLY A 297 1.18 14.86 15.94
C GLY A 297 1.76 14.10 14.74
N THR A 298 1.32 12.85 14.56
CA THR A 298 1.79 11.93 13.49
C THR A 298 1.34 12.33 12.08
N VAL A 299 0.46 13.33 11.95
CA VAL A 299 -0.07 13.79 10.66
C VAL A 299 0.82 14.87 10.10
N SER A 300 1.63 14.51 9.11
CA SER A 300 2.69 15.40 8.65
C SER A 300 2.31 16.40 7.54
N MET A 301 1.10 16.31 6.97
CA MET A 301 0.56 17.28 6.00
C MET A 301 -0.95 17.18 5.78
N CYS A 302 -1.67 18.27 5.98
CA CYS A 302 -3.10 18.34 5.67
C CYS A 302 -3.34 18.86 4.25
N ASP A 303 -4.57 18.68 3.78
CA ASP A 303 -5.05 19.26 2.52
C ASP A 303 -4.83 20.78 2.48
N GLY A 304 -4.60 21.28 1.27
CA GLY A 304 -4.47 22.71 1.04
C GLY A 304 -3.72 23.05 -0.23
N THR A 305 -3.46 24.35 -0.39
CA THR A 305 -2.66 24.88 -1.50
C THR A 305 -1.25 25.16 -1.01
N PHE A 306 -0.25 24.71 -1.76
CA PHE A 306 1.15 24.79 -1.39
C PHE A 306 2.00 25.33 -2.54
N THR A 307 3.05 26.06 -2.21
CA THR A 307 4.21 26.19 -3.09
C THR A 307 5.24 25.14 -2.71
N ILE A 308 5.92 24.58 -3.70
CA ILE A 308 6.91 23.51 -3.49
C ILE A 308 8.25 23.99 -4.02
N LYS A 309 9.30 23.89 -3.20
CA LYS A 309 10.67 24.23 -3.60
C LYS A 309 11.63 23.09 -3.27
N THR A 310 12.73 22.99 -4.01
CA THR A 310 13.78 22.01 -3.68
C THR A 310 14.52 22.45 -2.42
N MET A 311 15.08 21.48 -1.67
CA MET A 311 16.03 21.79 -0.61
C MET A 311 17.30 22.44 -1.21
N LEU A 312 17.70 22.03 -2.43
CA LEU A 312 18.92 22.50 -3.09
C LEU A 312 18.97 24.02 -3.28
N GLY A 313 20.19 24.55 -3.25
CA GLY A 313 20.48 25.97 -3.49
C GLY A 313 20.58 26.80 -2.21
N LYS A 314 20.77 28.11 -2.39
CA LYS A 314 21.02 29.03 -1.28
C LYS A 314 19.70 29.48 -0.63
N LYS A 315 19.56 29.22 0.67
CA LYS A 315 18.45 29.72 1.48
C LYS A 315 18.45 31.26 1.54
N PRO A 316 17.27 31.90 1.56
CA PRO A 316 15.93 31.34 1.40
C PRO A 316 15.48 31.18 -0.07
N ASN A 317 16.34 31.51 -1.02
CA ASN A 317 16.06 31.67 -2.46
C ASN A 317 16.18 30.36 -3.25
N GLN A 318 15.74 29.24 -2.67
CA GLN A 318 15.79 27.95 -3.35
C GLN A 318 14.78 27.92 -4.53
N PRO A 319 15.11 27.27 -5.65
CA PRO A 319 14.22 27.18 -6.81
C PRO A 319 12.91 26.44 -6.50
N HIS A 320 11.83 26.87 -7.12
CA HIS A 320 10.49 26.28 -6.97
C HIS A 320 10.19 25.30 -8.09
N LEU A 321 9.31 24.34 -7.81
CA LEU A 321 8.70 23.51 -8.86
C LEU A 321 7.77 24.36 -9.72
N PHE A 322 7.88 24.18 -11.03
CA PHE A 322 7.12 24.88 -12.04
C PHE A 322 6.75 23.93 -13.17
N VAL A 323 5.51 24.01 -13.65
CA VAL A 323 5.03 23.27 -14.81
C VAL A 323 5.14 24.18 -16.03
N ASN A 324 6.01 23.83 -16.97
CA ASN A 324 6.18 24.61 -18.18
C ASN A 324 5.01 24.44 -19.16
N ALA A 325 5.01 25.22 -20.25
CA ALA A 325 3.95 25.21 -21.27
C ALA A 325 3.76 23.82 -21.92
N ALA A 326 4.80 22.98 -21.96
CA ALA A 326 4.73 21.61 -22.46
C ALA A 326 4.22 20.60 -21.42
N GLY A 327 3.81 21.06 -20.23
CA GLY A 327 3.33 20.20 -19.15
C GLY A 327 4.44 19.44 -18.41
N LYS A 328 5.72 19.80 -18.60
CA LYS A 328 6.84 19.15 -17.90
C LYS A 328 7.19 19.93 -16.63
N VAL A 329 7.47 19.23 -15.54
CA VAL A 329 7.88 19.87 -14.27
C VAL A 329 9.39 20.12 -14.27
N GLU A 330 9.79 21.32 -13.89
CA GLU A 330 11.17 21.78 -13.77
C GLU A 330 11.36 22.75 -12.61
N LEU A 331 12.60 23.10 -12.33
CA LEU A 331 12.93 24.17 -11.40
C LEU A 331 12.82 25.55 -12.04
N SER A 332 12.34 26.53 -11.27
CA SER A 332 12.36 27.95 -11.60
C SER A 332 12.79 28.78 -10.38
N ASN A 333 13.70 29.72 -10.61
CA ASN A 333 14.17 30.71 -9.65
C ASN A 333 13.26 31.96 -9.60
N SER A 334 12.46 32.17 -10.65
CA SER A 334 11.59 33.35 -10.78
C SER A 334 10.10 33.04 -10.60
N GLN A 335 9.65 31.85 -11.05
CA GLN A 335 8.25 31.46 -11.00
C GLN A 335 7.95 30.69 -9.72
N LYS A 336 6.85 31.05 -9.06
CA LYS A 336 6.33 30.35 -7.87
C LYS A 336 4.93 29.85 -8.18
N GLN A 337 4.82 28.57 -8.53
CA GLN A 337 3.54 27.95 -8.83
C GLN A 337 2.91 27.35 -7.56
N GLN A 338 1.59 27.45 -7.49
CA GLN A 338 0.79 26.83 -6.45
C GLN A 338 0.25 25.46 -6.91
N PHE A 339 0.19 24.53 -5.97
CA PHE A 339 -0.32 23.19 -6.16
C PHE A 339 -1.32 22.85 -5.07
N ARG A 340 -2.45 22.28 -5.45
CA ARG A 340 -3.42 21.72 -4.51
C ARG A 340 -2.98 20.31 -4.12
N ILE A 341 -2.76 20.11 -2.83
CA ILE A 341 -2.46 18.81 -2.23
C ILE A 341 -3.74 18.28 -1.59
N THR A 342 -4.09 17.03 -1.88
CA THR A 342 -5.32 16.43 -1.35
C THR A 342 -5.07 14.99 -0.95
N TYR A 343 -5.40 14.67 0.30
CA TYR A 343 -5.37 13.34 0.84
C TYR A 343 -6.44 12.46 0.19
N LYS A 344 -6.09 11.20 -0.10
CA LYS A 344 -6.99 10.26 -0.77
C LYS A 344 -7.34 9.07 0.10
N LYS A 345 -6.34 8.36 0.60
CA LYS A 345 -6.49 7.13 1.38
C LYS A 345 -5.17 6.70 2.01
N THR A 346 -5.27 5.80 2.99
CA THR A 346 -4.12 5.03 3.47
C THR A 346 -4.08 3.69 2.75
N ALA A 347 -2.89 3.23 2.41
CA ALA A 347 -2.62 1.89 1.87
C ALA A 347 -1.44 1.25 2.61
N LEU A 348 -1.17 -0.04 2.40
CA LEU A 348 0.03 -0.69 2.93
C LEU A 348 1.14 -0.71 1.88
N ASN A 349 2.37 -0.43 2.29
CA ASN A 349 3.55 -0.67 1.45
C ASN A 349 3.93 -2.16 1.46
N MET A 350 4.97 -2.53 0.71
CA MET A 350 5.43 -3.93 0.66
C MET A 350 5.89 -4.47 2.02
N ASN A 351 6.28 -3.61 2.97
CA ASN A 351 6.64 -3.97 4.34
C ASN A 351 5.45 -3.96 5.30
N ARG A 352 4.21 -3.86 4.79
CA ARG A 352 2.98 -3.78 5.58
C ARG A 352 2.89 -2.51 6.45
N GLN A 353 3.63 -1.46 6.12
CA GLN A 353 3.53 -0.18 6.83
C GLN A 353 2.45 0.72 6.19
N PRO A 354 1.66 1.46 6.98
CA PRO A 354 0.71 2.44 6.46
C PRO A 354 1.39 3.57 5.67
N MET A 355 0.91 3.81 4.45
CA MET A 355 1.28 4.91 3.57
C MET A 355 0.09 5.83 3.37
N SER A 356 0.24 7.12 3.69
CA SER A 356 -0.74 8.14 3.31
C SER A 356 -0.54 8.57 1.86
N LEU A 357 -1.58 8.38 1.05
CA LEU A 357 -1.54 8.68 -0.38
C LEU A 357 -2.25 10.00 -0.68
N PHE A 358 -1.57 10.83 -1.47
CA PHE A 358 -2.02 12.17 -1.85
C PHE A 358 -2.00 12.37 -3.35
N THR A 359 -2.84 13.27 -3.82
CA THR A 359 -2.69 13.89 -5.13
C THR A 359 -1.97 15.22 -4.99
N ILE A 360 -1.19 15.57 -6.02
CA ILE A 360 -0.61 16.89 -6.21
C ILE A 360 -1.21 17.43 -7.50
N GLN A 361 -1.95 18.53 -7.46
CA GLN A 361 -2.63 19.09 -8.63
C GLN A 361 -2.18 20.51 -8.91
N THR A 362 -2.02 20.85 -10.18
CA THR A 362 -1.96 22.24 -10.62
C THR A 362 -3.32 22.91 -10.40
N MET A 363 -3.34 24.25 -10.29
CA MET A 363 -4.58 25.00 -10.05
C MET A 363 -5.60 24.90 -11.20
N ASP A 364 -5.18 24.48 -12.40
CA ASP A 364 -6.06 24.18 -13.53
C ASP A 364 -6.61 22.73 -13.52
N GLY A 365 -6.32 21.95 -12.46
CA GLY A 365 -6.90 20.63 -12.20
C GLY A 365 -6.10 19.42 -12.71
N ARG A 366 -4.96 19.63 -13.40
CA ARG A 366 -4.09 18.51 -13.83
C ARG A 366 -3.30 17.95 -12.65
N TYR A 367 -3.07 16.63 -12.64
CA TYR A 367 -2.28 15.95 -11.62
C TYR A 367 -0.80 15.95 -11.99
N LEU A 368 0.08 16.19 -11.01
CA LEU A 368 1.49 15.88 -11.17
C LEU A 368 1.69 14.37 -11.03
N GLY A 369 2.28 13.75 -12.04
CA GLY A 369 2.46 12.31 -12.11
C GLY A 369 3.56 11.92 -13.08
N ILE A 370 3.69 10.61 -13.29
CA ILE A 370 4.65 10.02 -14.21
C ILE A 370 3.87 9.28 -15.28
N ALA A 371 4.26 9.47 -16.54
CA ALA A 371 3.72 8.67 -17.64
C ALA A 371 4.25 7.23 -17.58
N GLY A 372 3.35 6.25 -17.54
CA GLY A 372 3.70 4.83 -17.56
C GLY A 372 4.42 4.35 -16.30
N THR A 373 5.24 3.30 -16.46
CA THR A 373 6.01 2.71 -15.36
C THR A 373 7.18 3.61 -14.96
N PRO A 374 7.28 4.05 -13.69
CA PRO A 374 8.39 4.85 -13.21
C PRO A 374 9.73 4.11 -13.29
N VAL A 375 10.73 4.77 -13.88
CA VAL A 375 12.12 4.33 -13.93
C VAL A 375 13.04 5.52 -13.68
N ASN A 376 14.34 5.24 -13.64
CA ASN A 376 15.36 6.27 -13.48
C ASN A 376 15.30 7.25 -14.66
N GLY A 377 15.07 8.53 -14.37
CA GLY A 377 14.94 9.57 -15.39
C GLY A 377 13.52 9.84 -15.88
N SER A 378 12.49 9.08 -15.44
CA SER A 378 11.11 9.36 -15.84
C SER A 378 10.72 10.77 -15.42
N ARG A 379 10.22 11.57 -16.38
CA ARG A 379 9.92 12.99 -16.17
C ARG A 379 8.62 13.14 -15.37
N LEU A 380 8.65 14.01 -14.36
CA LEU A 380 7.43 14.47 -13.70
C LEU A 380 6.67 15.42 -14.65
N ILE A 381 5.39 15.15 -14.86
CA ILE A 381 4.53 15.88 -15.80
C ILE A 381 3.19 16.24 -15.17
N ALA A 382 2.50 17.23 -15.75
CA ALA A 382 1.10 17.51 -15.47
C ALA A 382 0.21 16.74 -16.47
N GLN A 383 -0.65 15.87 -15.95
CA GLN A 383 -1.49 14.93 -16.70
C GLN A 383 -2.95 14.96 -16.22
N LYS A 384 -3.88 14.34 -16.96
CA LYS A 384 -5.30 14.31 -16.59
C LYS A 384 -5.61 13.18 -15.62
N GLU A 385 -4.88 12.09 -15.73
CA GLU A 385 -5.05 10.88 -14.97
C GLU A 385 -4.56 11.09 -13.53
N GLU A 386 -5.40 10.71 -12.56
CA GLU A 386 -5.05 10.79 -11.14
C GLU A 386 -3.77 9.99 -10.87
N PHE A 387 -2.83 10.62 -10.18
CA PHE A 387 -1.59 9.99 -9.73
C PHE A 387 -1.45 10.17 -8.22
N LEU A 388 -1.19 9.07 -7.53
CA LEU A 388 -1.03 9.04 -6.08
C LEU A 388 0.45 9.05 -5.72
N TRP A 389 0.81 9.89 -4.76
CA TRP A 389 2.13 9.96 -4.15
C TRP A 389 2.04 9.56 -2.69
N TRP A 390 2.99 8.76 -2.23
CA TRP A 390 3.27 8.68 -0.80
C TRP A 390 4.18 9.84 -0.43
N LEU A 391 3.74 10.66 0.52
CA LEU A 391 4.46 11.84 0.97
C LEU A 391 4.99 11.60 2.38
N GLU A 392 6.29 11.31 2.45
CA GLU A 392 6.99 11.09 3.72
C GLU A 392 7.65 12.39 4.16
N HIS A 393 7.40 12.80 5.39
CA HIS A 393 7.88 14.04 5.94
C HIS A 393 8.93 13.78 7.02
N GLY A 394 10.02 14.53 6.97
CA GLY A 394 11.08 14.41 7.95
C GLY A 394 11.91 15.68 8.09
N PRO A 395 12.63 15.84 9.21
CA PRO A 395 13.60 16.91 9.35
C PRO A 395 14.78 16.67 8.40
N SER A 396 15.29 17.74 7.80
CA SER A 396 16.62 17.77 7.20
C SER A 396 17.69 17.93 8.28
N GLU A 397 18.96 17.81 7.88
CA GLU A 397 20.16 17.98 8.70
C GLU A 397 20.25 19.37 9.33
N ASP A 398 19.54 20.34 8.74
CA ASP A 398 19.46 21.73 9.19
C ASP A 398 18.09 22.08 9.79
N TYR A 399 17.37 21.07 10.29
CA TYR A 399 16.10 21.16 11.01
C TYR A 399 14.97 21.84 10.22
N GLN A 400 15.05 21.85 8.87
CA GLN A 400 13.90 22.20 8.03
C GLN A 400 13.04 20.97 7.80
N TYR A 401 11.72 21.15 7.90
CA TYR A 401 10.79 20.09 7.50
C TYR A 401 10.80 19.96 5.98
N THR A 402 11.15 18.76 5.52
CA THR A 402 11.20 18.38 4.11
C THR A 402 10.28 17.19 3.85
N THR A 403 9.98 16.96 2.58
CA THR A 403 9.10 15.92 2.10
C THR A 403 9.77 15.16 0.97
N PHE A 404 9.76 13.82 1.07
CA PHE A 404 10.00 12.91 -0.04
C PHE A 404 8.68 12.64 -0.76
N MET A 405 8.73 12.62 -2.09
CA MET A 405 7.59 12.23 -2.93
C MET A 405 7.90 10.86 -3.55
N GLU A 406 7.20 9.83 -3.11
CA GLU A 406 7.52 8.44 -3.42
C GLU A 406 6.42 7.77 -4.24
N VAL A 407 6.82 6.91 -5.17
CA VAL A 407 5.90 6.09 -5.96
C VAL A 407 5.33 4.98 -5.06
N PRO A 408 4.00 4.90 -4.82
CA PRO A 408 3.46 4.02 -3.78
C PRO A 408 3.77 2.52 -3.94
N PHE A 409 3.82 2.02 -5.18
CA PHE A 409 4.09 0.62 -5.48
C PHE A 409 5.59 0.29 -5.61
N ASN A 410 6.45 1.31 -5.56
CA ASN A 410 7.90 1.17 -5.55
C ASN A 410 8.47 2.38 -4.84
N TYR A 411 8.37 2.38 -3.51
CA TYR A 411 8.63 3.57 -2.70
C TYR A 411 10.12 3.98 -2.71
N HIS A 412 11.01 3.14 -3.24
CA HIS A 412 12.39 3.53 -3.57
C HIS A 412 12.52 4.34 -4.86
N GLN A 413 11.50 4.41 -5.71
CA GLN A 413 11.42 5.39 -6.79
C GLN A 413 10.86 6.68 -6.25
N ILE A 414 11.73 7.68 -6.14
CA ILE A 414 11.40 8.97 -5.53
C ILE A 414 11.62 10.10 -6.51
N VAL A 415 10.87 11.19 -6.34
CA VAL A 415 11.08 12.42 -7.10
C VAL A 415 12.42 13.03 -6.73
N ASN A 416 13.12 13.51 -7.75
CA ASN A 416 14.49 13.95 -7.71
C ASN A 416 14.70 15.14 -8.66
N VAL A 417 15.51 16.11 -8.25
CA VAL A 417 16.07 17.15 -9.11
C VAL A 417 17.24 16.59 -9.92
N SER A 418 17.11 16.57 -11.25
CA SER A 418 18.09 15.95 -12.14
C SER A 418 19.48 16.57 -12.03
N GLY A 419 20.49 15.73 -11.80
CA GLY A 419 21.90 16.15 -11.74
C GLY A 419 22.22 17.14 -10.63
N TRP A 420 21.35 17.29 -9.62
CA TRP A 420 21.57 18.12 -8.44
C TRP A 420 21.76 19.60 -8.78
N LYS A 421 21.16 20.03 -9.90
CA LYS A 421 21.27 21.41 -10.40
C LYS A 421 20.20 22.31 -9.79
N THR A 422 20.49 23.60 -9.72
CA THR A 422 19.55 24.63 -9.22
C THR A 422 19.17 25.66 -10.29
N THR A 423 19.62 25.46 -11.53
CA THR A 423 19.36 26.39 -12.65
C THR A 423 17.92 26.26 -13.17
N ASP A 424 17.40 27.33 -13.75
CA ASP A 424 16.08 27.32 -14.40
C ASP A 424 16.01 26.25 -15.49
N GLY A 425 14.83 25.62 -15.61
CA GLY A 425 14.60 24.54 -16.57
C GLY A 425 15.19 23.18 -16.16
N THR A 426 15.81 23.08 -14.98
CA THR A 426 16.35 21.80 -14.49
C THR A 426 15.21 20.77 -14.36
N PRO A 427 15.31 19.60 -15.02
CA PRO A 427 14.30 18.57 -14.93
C PRO A 427 14.02 18.07 -13.52
N VAL A 428 12.74 17.90 -13.20
CA VAL A 428 12.28 17.09 -12.07
C VAL A 428 11.88 15.71 -12.60
N ILE A 429 12.51 14.66 -12.07
CA ILE A 429 12.42 13.28 -12.56
C ILE A 429 12.20 12.31 -11.39
N THR A 430 11.95 11.03 -11.65
CA THR A 430 12.15 9.99 -10.64
C THR A 430 13.52 9.34 -10.73
N TRP A 431 13.99 8.85 -9.60
CA TRP A 431 15.22 8.08 -9.51
C TRP A 431 15.13 7.03 -8.41
N PHE A 432 15.73 5.87 -8.67
CA PHE A 432 15.86 4.81 -7.68
C PHE A 432 16.84 5.21 -6.59
N TRP A 433 16.31 5.40 -5.39
CA TRP A 433 17.03 5.80 -4.21
C TRP A 433 17.47 4.59 -3.39
N ARG A 434 18.77 4.46 -3.17
CA ARG A 434 19.42 3.34 -2.46
C ARG A 434 19.67 3.64 -0.98
N HIS A 435 18.80 4.40 -0.32
CA HIS A 435 18.95 4.76 1.09
C HIS A 435 20.32 5.33 1.44
N GLY A 436 20.59 6.57 1.05
CA GLY A 436 21.68 7.37 1.61
C GLY A 436 21.23 8.06 2.90
N THR A 437 22.16 8.27 3.83
CA THR A 437 21.95 9.15 4.99
C THR A 437 22.52 10.53 4.70
N GLY A 438 21.84 11.60 5.13
CA GLY A 438 22.44 12.93 5.09
C GLY A 438 22.20 13.72 3.79
N SER A 439 23.22 14.52 3.42
CA SER A 439 23.22 15.41 2.25
C SER A 439 22.99 14.72 0.92
N ASP A 440 23.23 13.41 0.85
CA ASP A 440 23.16 12.61 -0.38
C ASP A 440 21.76 12.52 -0.96
N ALA A 441 20.75 12.88 -0.17
CA ALA A 441 19.33 12.88 -0.55
C ALA A 441 18.76 14.29 -0.82
N ASN A 442 19.55 15.36 -0.72
CA ASN A 442 19.01 16.74 -0.75
C ASN A 442 18.34 17.09 -2.09
N ASN A 443 18.79 16.48 -3.18
CA ASN A 443 18.17 16.50 -4.49
C ASN A 443 16.77 15.86 -4.54
N CYS A 444 16.41 15.03 -3.56
CA CYS A 444 15.13 14.35 -3.43
C CYS A 444 14.23 14.96 -2.34
N LYS A 445 14.75 15.90 -1.55
CA LYS A 445 14.02 16.60 -0.49
C LYS A 445 13.36 17.87 -1.04
N PHE A 446 12.08 18.02 -0.76
CA PHE A 446 11.29 19.21 -1.15
C PHE A 446 10.64 19.87 0.07
N ILE A 447 10.47 21.19 0.01
CA ILE A 447 9.86 21.98 1.07
C ILE A 447 8.49 22.42 0.60
N PHE A 448 7.46 21.98 1.32
CA PHE A 448 6.05 22.30 1.07
C PHE A 448 5.66 23.49 1.95
N SER A 449 5.41 24.65 1.33
CA SER A 449 5.00 25.88 2.01
C SER A 449 3.52 26.14 1.76
N LYS A 450 2.68 25.92 2.77
CA LYS A 450 1.22 26.14 2.71
C LYS A 450 0.93 27.61 2.42
N VAL A 451 0.10 27.87 1.43
CA VAL A 451 -0.43 29.20 1.10
C VAL A 451 -1.62 29.45 2.01
N LYS A 452 -1.64 30.63 2.65
CA LYS A 452 -2.75 31.05 3.52
C LYS A 452 -3.93 31.57 2.73
#